data_AF-A0A2V7VIH4-F1
#
_entry.id   AF-A0A2V7VIH4-F1
#
_cell.length_a   1.000
_cell.length_b   1.000
_cell.length_c   1.000
_cell.angle_alpha   90.00
_cell.angle_beta   90.00
_cell.angle_gamma   90.00
#
_symmetry.space_group_name_H-M   'P 1'
#
loop_
_entity.id
_entity.type
_entity.pdbx_description
1 polymer ?
#
loop_
_entity_poly.entity_id
_entity_poly.type
_entity_poly.pdbx_seq_one_letter_code
_entity_poly.pdbx_strand_id
1 'polypeptide(L)' 'WVNHMQPTYVEAPWGGYKMSGIGRELGPWGAEEYLQVKQVHINLNEQPIGWY' A
#
# COMPACT_ATOMS: atom_id res chain seq x y z
N TRP A 1 -3.33 -22.83 -1.55
CA TRP A 1 -3.25 -23.71 -2.73
C TRP A 1 -4.39 -24.71 -2.70
N VAL A 2 -4.92 -25.11 -3.85
CA VAL A 2 -5.98 -26.14 -3.96
C VAL A 2 -5.43 -27.24 -4.86
N ASN A 3 -5.30 -28.47 -4.35
CA ASN A 3 -4.71 -29.62 -5.04
C ASN A 3 -3.30 -29.39 -5.64
N HIS A 4 -2.52 -28.46 -5.06
CA HIS A 4 -1.15 -28.13 -5.45
C HIS A 4 -0.37 -27.66 -4.21
N MET A 5 0.96 -27.56 -4.29
CA MET A 5 1.82 -27.00 -3.23
C MET A 5 2.92 -26.12 -3.85
N GLN A 6 3.28 -25.02 -3.18
CA GLN A 6 4.44 -24.13 -3.46
C GLN A 6 4.40 -23.06 -4.57
N PRO A 7 3.44 -22.97 -5.52
CA PRO A 7 3.54 -21.94 -6.55
C PRO A 7 3.36 -20.54 -5.93
N THR A 8 4.24 -19.64 -6.34
CA THR A 8 4.27 -18.22 -5.96
C THR A 8 4.41 -17.37 -7.21
N TYR A 9 3.29 -16.92 -7.75
CA TYR A 9 3.25 -16.06 -8.93
C TYR A 9 3.49 -14.60 -8.53
N VAL A 10 4.24 -13.86 -9.34
CA VAL A 10 4.66 -12.47 -9.03
C VAL A 10 3.48 -11.52 -8.97
N GLU A 11 2.37 -11.86 -9.64
CA GLU A 11 1.15 -11.06 -9.72
C GLU A 11 0.31 -11.13 -8.44
N ALA A 12 0.50 -12.17 -7.63
CA ALA A 12 -0.27 -12.39 -6.40
C ALA A 12 0.56 -12.02 -5.16
N PRO A 13 -0.07 -11.50 -4.09
CA PRO A 13 0.65 -11.11 -2.89
C PRO A 13 1.15 -12.34 -2.12
N TRP A 14 2.35 -12.25 -1.56
CA TRP A 14 2.93 -13.26 -0.67
C TRP A 14 3.13 -12.70 0.73
N GLY A 15 2.70 -13.45 1.74
CA GLY A 15 2.88 -13.05 3.14
C GLY A 15 2.03 -13.89 4.10
N GLY A 16 2.39 -13.82 5.38
CA GLY A 16 1.81 -14.66 6.43
C GLY A 16 0.68 -14.01 7.22
N TYR A 17 0.26 -14.75 8.25
CA TYR A 17 -0.62 -14.28 9.33
C TYR A 17 0.01 -14.68 10.68
N LYS A 18 -0.42 -14.04 11.78
CA LYS A 18 0.02 -14.32 13.15
C LYS A 18 1.54 -14.09 13.31
N MET A 19 2.26 -15.05 13.88
CA MET A 19 3.70 -14.97 14.12
C MET A 19 4.56 -15.07 12.84
N SER A 20 3.94 -15.30 11.67
CA SER A 20 4.64 -15.38 10.39
C SER A 20 5.00 -14.01 9.78
N GLY A 21 4.76 -12.90 10.51
CA GLY A 21 5.11 -11.54 10.09
C GLY A 21 3.92 -10.65 9.72
N ILE A 22 4.23 -9.44 9.26
CA ILE A 22 3.30 -8.38 8.87
C ILE A 22 3.69 -7.89 7.46
N GLY A 23 2.72 -7.40 6.69
CA GLY A 23 2.93 -6.89 5.34
C GLY A 23 2.70 -7.93 4.25
N ARG A 24 2.88 -7.51 2.99
CA ARG A 24 2.81 -8.36 1.80
C ARG A 24 3.90 -7.96 0.82
N GLU A 25 4.54 -8.96 0.23
CA GLU A 25 5.48 -8.80 -0.88
C GLU A 25 4.85 -9.25 -2.19
N LEU A 26 5.57 -9.04 -3.30
CA LEU A 26 5.14 -9.29 -4.69
C LEU A 26 3.96 -8.43 -5.14
N GLY A 27 3.69 -8.44 -6.44
CA GLY A 27 2.61 -7.69 -7.07
C GLY A 27 2.67 -6.18 -6.75
N PRO A 28 1.54 -5.47 -6.86
CA PRO A 28 1.44 -4.08 -6.44
C PRO A 28 1.69 -3.89 -4.94
N TRP A 29 1.31 -4.85 -4.09
CA TRP A 29 1.48 -4.77 -2.64
C TRP A 29 2.94 -4.62 -2.22
N GLY A 30 3.84 -5.42 -2.82
CA GLY A 30 5.26 -5.33 -2.53
C GLY A 30 5.88 -4.01 -2.98
N ALA A 31 5.37 -3.40 -4.06
CA ALA A 31 5.82 -2.08 -4.48
C ALA A 31 5.34 -0.98 -3.50
N GLU A 32 4.10 -1.07 -3.02
CA GLU A 32 3.53 -0.13 -2.05
C GLU A 32 4.31 -0.05 -0.74
N GLU A 33 4.91 -1.16 -0.27
CA GLU A 33 5.76 -1.19 0.94
C GLU A 33 7.01 -0.29 0.85
N TYR A 34 7.43 0.10 -0.37
CA TYR A 34 8.56 1.01 -0.59
C TYR A 34 8.12 2.44 -0.94
N LEU A 35 6.81 2.71 -0.95
CA LEU A 35 6.25 4.03 -1.25
C LEU A 35 5.78 4.72 0.03
N GLN A 36 5.91 6.05 0.06
CA GLN A 36 5.38 6.88 1.13
C GLN A 36 4.21 7.72 0.60
N VAL A 37 3.01 7.51 1.15
CA VAL A 37 1.84 8.34 0.82
C VAL A 37 2.01 9.72 1.47
N LYS A 38 1.87 10.78 0.65
CA LYS A 38 1.91 12.17 1.09
C LYS A 38 0.67 12.91 0.62
N GLN A 39 -0.10 13.45 1.56
CA GLN A 39 -1.21 14.34 1.24
C GLN A 39 -0.70 15.76 0.97
N VAL A 40 -1.15 16.34 -0.14
CA VAL A 40 -0.85 17.74 -0.51
C VAL A 40 -2.18 18.46 -0.71
N HIS A 41 -2.41 19.52 0.06
CA HIS A 41 -3.58 20.37 -0.05
C HIS A 41 -3.12 21.80 -0.34
N ILE A 42 -3.61 22.37 -1.42
CA ILE A 42 -3.26 23.72 -1.88
C ILE A 42 -4.57 24.49 -2.00
N ASN A 43 -4.70 25.57 -1.24
CA ASN A 43 -5.77 26.53 -1.45
C ASN A 43 -5.39 27.42 -2.64
N LEU A 44 -6.20 27.38 -3.70
CA LEU A 44 -6.00 28.20 -4.91
C LEU A 44 -6.75 29.54 -4.85
N ASN A 45 -7.51 29.80 -3.79
CA ASN A 45 -8.25 31.05 -3.65
C ASN A 45 -7.30 32.16 -3.17
N GLU A 46 -7.32 33.28 -3.89
CA GLU A 46 -6.56 34.49 -3.54
C GLU A 46 -7.24 35.30 -2.42
N GLN A 47 -8.53 35.02 -2.16
CA GLN A 47 -9.30 35.70 -1.13
C GLN A 47 -8.90 35.22 0.27
N PRO A 48 -8.88 36.13 1.26
CA PRO A 48 -8.62 35.76 2.64
C PRO A 48 -9.70 34.81 3.16
N ILE A 49 -9.30 33.89 4.04
CA ILE A 49 -10.20 32.92 4.69
C ILE A 49 -11.28 33.64 5.53
N GLY A 50 -11.04 34.89 5.94
CA GLY A 50 -12.03 35.69 6.69
C GLY A 50 -12.29 35.16 8.10
N TRP A 51 -11.27 34.57 8.73
CA TRP A 51 -11.41 33.99 10.08
C TRP A 51 -11.57 35.06 11.18
N TYR A 52 -11.11 36.28 10.92
CA TYR A 52 -11.35 37.47 11.74
C TYR A 52 -11.91 38.59 10.88
#